data_AF-A0A7Y5XRX5-F1
#
_entry.id   AF-A0A7Y5XRX5-F1
#
_cell.length_a   1.000
_cell.length_b   1.000
_cell.length_c   1.000
_cell.angle_alpha   90.00
_cell.angle_beta   90.00
_cell.angle_gamma   90.00
#
_symmetry.space_group_name_H-M   'P 1'
#
loop_
_entity.id
_entity.type
_entity.pdbx_description
1 polymer ?
#
loop_
_entity_poly.entity_id
_entity_poly.type
_entity_poly.pdbx_seq_one_letter_code
_entity_poly.pdbx_strand_id
1 'polypeptide(L)'
;TRRASSKIEIQRALQEKLAGFDVATDGLAAVVAVDACWPIDKADSQDRLLENQALPFQIFFTSLVHSVPVEADPEEIYRDLYRINDTRVPNYLTRERKRVLAEAWAGTIETLAAHAADRVVGYDQLAAHLIKLRSPATRKGSFGVGYLGGENGVPWHRTGALVDGNVSGDMGFELMRNGFSPVYSDVLSPGPGAKQRQPFFMVPAAALNAGTVDRQLLSGMRMRKK
;
A
#
# COMPACT_ATOMS: atom_id res chain seq x y z
N THR A 1 -19.06 -2.06 -21.10
CA THR A 1 -18.85 -3.54 -21.09
C THR A 1 -19.37 -4.11 -19.78
N ARG A 2 -19.78 -5.38 -19.72
CA ARG A 2 -20.37 -6.04 -18.52
C ARG A 2 -19.59 -5.78 -17.23
N ARG A 3 -18.25 -5.81 -17.29
CA ARG A 3 -17.34 -5.48 -16.18
C ARG A 3 -17.54 -4.07 -15.61
N ALA A 4 -17.66 -3.08 -16.48
CA ALA A 4 -17.82 -1.68 -16.07
C ALA A 4 -19.16 -1.46 -15.33
N SER A 5 -20.24 -2.08 -15.83
CA SER A 5 -21.55 -2.05 -15.17
C SER A 5 -21.49 -2.69 -13.79
N SER A 6 -20.90 -3.89 -13.68
CA SER A 6 -20.73 -4.57 -12.38
C SER A 6 -19.86 -3.77 -11.41
N LYS A 7 -18.79 -3.11 -11.87
CA LYS A 7 -17.96 -2.24 -11.01
C LYS A 7 -18.80 -1.11 -10.41
N ILE A 8 -19.61 -0.43 -11.22
CA ILE A 8 -20.43 0.71 -10.78
C ILE A 8 -21.47 0.26 -9.73
N GLU A 9 -22.15 -0.84 -9.98
CA GLU A 9 -23.14 -1.41 -9.05
C GLU A 9 -22.50 -1.79 -7.71
N ILE A 10 -21.35 -2.48 -7.75
CA ILE A 10 -20.63 -2.88 -6.55
C ILE A 10 -20.08 -1.66 -5.81
N GLN A 11 -19.54 -0.68 -6.53
CA GLN A 11 -19.05 0.55 -5.94
C GLN A 11 -20.16 1.28 -5.19
N ARG A 12 -21.35 1.38 -5.77
CA ARG A 12 -22.52 1.99 -5.11
C ARG A 12 -22.91 1.22 -3.84
N ALA A 13 -22.99 -0.11 -3.93
CA ALA A 13 -23.32 -0.94 -2.76
C ALA A 13 -22.29 -0.79 -1.63
N LEU A 14 -21.00 -0.70 -1.97
CA LEU A 14 -19.94 -0.44 -0.99
C LEU A 14 -20.07 0.97 -0.38
N GLN A 15 -20.36 1.99 -1.18
CA GLN A 15 -20.58 3.35 -0.68
C GLN A 15 -21.78 3.44 0.26
N GLU A 16 -22.91 2.85 -0.11
CA GLU A 16 -24.12 2.80 0.73
C GLU A 16 -23.85 2.10 2.06
N LYS A 17 -23.13 0.97 2.01
CA LYS A 17 -22.76 0.24 3.22
C LYS A 17 -21.78 1.00 4.12
N LEU A 18 -20.89 1.79 3.52
CA LEU A 18 -19.89 2.57 4.25
C LEU A 18 -20.34 3.98 4.61
N ALA A 19 -21.57 4.38 4.26
CA ALA A 19 -22.07 5.75 4.43
C ALA A 19 -22.09 6.23 5.90
N GLY A 20 -22.11 5.30 6.87
CA GLY A 20 -22.04 5.60 8.30
C GLY A 20 -20.63 5.82 8.85
N PHE A 21 -19.58 5.62 8.04
CA PHE A 21 -18.19 5.77 8.44
C PHE A 21 -17.57 6.97 7.72
N ASP A 22 -16.99 7.89 8.48
CA ASP A 22 -16.33 9.08 7.93
C ASP A 22 -14.92 9.25 8.49
N VAL A 23 -13.92 8.94 7.65
CA VAL A 23 -12.51 9.11 7.98
C VAL A 23 -12.07 10.58 8.10
N ALA A 24 -12.84 11.53 7.57
CA ALA A 24 -12.57 12.96 7.71
C ALA A 24 -13.10 13.53 9.05
N THR A 25 -13.87 12.75 9.79
CA THR A 25 -14.40 13.10 11.11
C THR A 25 -13.73 12.28 12.22
N ASP A 26 -13.56 10.97 12.05
CA ASP A 26 -12.91 10.11 13.05
C ASP A 26 -12.04 9.03 12.38
N GLY A 27 -10.94 9.49 11.77
CA GLY A 27 -10.06 8.72 10.88
C GLY A 27 -9.80 7.28 11.27
N LEU A 28 -8.97 7.05 12.30
CA LEU A 28 -8.55 5.70 12.69
C LEU A 28 -9.73 4.86 13.20
N ALA A 29 -10.68 5.46 13.92
CA ALA A 29 -11.83 4.74 14.44
C ALA A 29 -12.74 4.23 13.31
N ALA A 30 -12.97 5.04 12.27
CA ALA A 30 -13.73 4.63 11.09
C ALA A 30 -13.09 3.44 10.38
N VAL A 31 -11.77 3.44 10.20
CA VAL A 31 -11.04 2.31 9.59
C VAL A 31 -11.14 1.04 10.43
N VAL A 32 -10.92 1.15 11.75
CA VAL A 32 -11.03 0.02 12.68
C VAL A 32 -12.44 -0.55 12.71
N ALA A 33 -13.46 0.31 12.71
CA ALA A 33 -14.85 -0.12 12.74
C ALA A 33 -15.28 -0.81 11.43
N VAL A 34 -14.79 -0.33 10.28
CA VAL A 34 -15.01 -1.01 8.99
C VAL A 34 -14.34 -2.37 8.96
N ASP A 35 -13.08 -2.47 9.41
CA ASP A 35 -12.37 -3.75 9.43
C ASP A 35 -13.03 -4.77 10.38
N ALA A 36 -13.58 -4.31 11.51
CA ALA A 36 -14.33 -5.15 12.43
C ALA A 36 -15.64 -5.73 11.84
N CYS A 37 -16.28 -5.00 10.92
CA CYS A 37 -17.44 -5.51 10.16
C CYS A 37 -17.06 -6.14 8.81
N TRP A 38 -15.76 -6.36 8.57
CA TRP A 38 -15.20 -7.00 7.38
C TRP A 38 -14.80 -8.47 7.69
N PRO A 39 -15.09 -9.45 6.84
CA PRO A 39 -15.89 -9.36 5.63
C PRO A 39 -17.36 -9.21 5.99
N ILE A 40 -18.02 -8.36 5.23
CA ILE A 40 -19.46 -8.20 5.18
C ILE A 40 -20.09 -9.60 5.06
N ASP A 41 -20.70 -10.06 6.15
CA ASP A 41 -21.39 -11.34 6.37
C ASP A 41 -20.78 -12.61 5.75
N LYS A 42 -20.21 -13.44 6.63
CA LYS A 42 -19.88 -14.85 6.37
C LYS A 42 -21.12 -15.76 6.16
N ALA A 43 -22.34 -15.22 6.28
CA ALA A 43 -23.56 -16.02 6.38
C ALA A 43 -24.34 -16.19 5.06
N ASP A 44 -24.10 -15.38 4.02
CA ASP A 44 -24.89 -15.39 2.78
C ASP A 44 -24.11 -15.84 1.53
N SER A 45 -22.84 -16.20 1.67
CA SER A 45 -22.05 -16.76 0.58
C SER A 45 -22.18 -18.29 0.55
N GLN A 46 -23.34 -18.80 0.14
CA GLN A 46 -23.31 -20.04 -0.64
C GLN A 46 -22.41 -19.78 -1.85
N ASP A 47 -21.39 -20.61 -2.02
CA ASP A 47 -20.31 -20.53 -3.02
C ASP A 47 -19.16 -19.56 -2.71
N ARG A 48 -18.13 -20.09 -2.03
CA ARG A 48 -16.68 -20.05 -2.42
C ARG A 48 -16.05 -18.72 -2.89
N LEU A 49 -16.68 -17.57 -2.66
CA LEU A 49 -16.23 -16.26 -3.12
C LEU A 49 -15.28 -15.58 -2.11
N LEU A 50 -15.23 -16.07 -0.87
CA LEU A 50 -14.46 -15.49 0.24
C LEU A 50 -13.42 -16.45 0.87
N GLU A 51 -13.36 -17.72 0.44
CA GLU A 51 -12.38 -18.70 0.98
C GLU A 51 -10.92 -18.41 0.57
N ASN A 52 -10.64 -17.40 -0.25
CA ASN A 52 -9.27 -16.99 -0.57
C ASN A 52 -9.12 -15.46 -0.46
N GLN A 53 -8.81 -15.02 0.77
CA GLN A 53 -8.18 -13.74 1.10
C GLN A 53 -8.84 -12.51 0.45
N ALA A 54 -10.05 -12.15 0.87
CA ALA A 54 -10.42 -10.74 0.83
C ALA A 54 -9.42 -10.01 1.74
N LEU A 55 -8.45 -9.28 1.16
CA LEU A 55 -7.52 -8.50 1.95
C LEU A 55 -8.34 -7.52 2.83
N PRO A 56 -7.98 -7.35 4.11
CA PRO A 56 -8.65 -6.40 5.00
C PRO A 56 -8.74 -5.01 4.37
N PHE A 57 -9.84 -4.30 4.62
CA PHE A 57 -10.06 -2.94 4.12
C PHE A 57 -8.90 -2.04 4.54
N GLN A 58 -8.43 -2.22 5.79
CA GLN A 58 -7.31 -1.48 6.36
C GLN A 58 -6.03 -1.59 5.51
N ILE A 59 -5.73 -2.75 4.91
CA ILE A 59 -4.49 -2.93 4.13
C ILE A 59 -4.51 -2.05 2.88
N PHE A 60 -5.61 -2.06 2.12
CA PHE A 60 -5.75 -1.21 0.94
C PHE A 60 -5.76 0.27 1.34
N PHE A 61 -6.48 0.62 2.40
CA PHE A 61 -6.55 1.99 2.90
C PHE A 61 -5.18 2.52 3.30
N THR A 62 -4.42 1.81 4.14
CA THR A 62 -3.07 2.21 4.55
C THR A 62 -2.13 2.32 3.36
N SER A 63 -2.22 1.41 2.39
CA SER A 63 -1.41 1.51 1.18
C SER A 63 -1.76 2.74 0.33
N LEU A 64 -3.05 3.05 0.18
CA LEU A 64 -3.50 4.15 -0.66
C LEU A 64 -3.28 5.52 -0.02
N VAL A 65 -3.34 5.61 1.32
CA VAL A 65 -2.95 6.82 2.06
C VAL A 65 -1.58 7.35 1.62
N HIS A 66 -0.59 6.46 1.47
CA HIS A 66 0.75 6.83 1.04
C HIS A 66 0.89 7.04 -0.47
N SER A 67 -0.17 6.78 -1.25
CA SER A 67 -0.22 6.97 -2.69
C SER A 67 -0.93 8.26 -3.10
N VAL A 68 -1.60 8.95 -2.17
CA VAL A 68 -2.27 10.22 -2.45
C VAL A 68 -1.20 11.31 -2.66
N PRO A 69 -1.22 12.03 -3.80
CA PRO A 69 -0.36 13.19 -4.01
C PRO A 69 -0.65 14.26 -2.96
N VAL A 70 0.40 14.83 -2.37
CA VAL A 70 0.30 15.90 -1.37
C VAL A 70 1.06 17.13 -1.83
N GLU A 71 0.50 18.31 -1.58
CA GLU A 71 1.11 19.58 -1.98
C GLU A 71 2.07 20.13 -0.92
N ALA A 72 1.81 19.82 0.36
CA ALA A 72 2.68 20.19 1.48
C ALA A 72 3.77 19.13 1.73
N ASP A 73 4.65 19.40 2.69
CA ASP A 73 5.68 18.44 3.11
C ASP A 73 5.04 17.11 3.55
N PRO A 74 5.32 15.99 2.84
CA PRO A 74 4.82 14.67 3.21
C PRO A 74 5.10 14.29 4.67
N GLU A 75 6.25 14.69 5.22
CA GLU A 75 6.59 14.37 6.60
C GLU A 75 5.65 15.06 7.60
N GLU A 76 5.26 16.30 7.35
CA GLU A 76 4.30 17.02 8.21
C GLU A 76 2.90 16.39 8.16
N ILE A 77 2.47 15.93 6.98
CA ILE A 77 1.16 15.31 6.78
C ILE A 77 1.11 13.95 7.46
N TYR A 78 2.07 13.07 7.17
CA TYR A 78 2.02 11.67 7.56
C TYR A 78 2.44 11.41 9.01
N ARG A 79 3.18 12.31 9.67
CA ARG A 79 3.60 12.16 11.08
C ARG A 79 2.42 11.89 12.02
N ASP A 80 1.36 12.68 11.89
CA ASP A 80 0.15 12.61 12.71
C ASP A 80 -1.11 12.61 11.80
N LEU A 81 -1.14 11.75 10.78
CA LEU A 81 -2.18 11.78 9.74
C LEU A 81 -3.61 11.80 10.30
N TYR A 82 -3.89 11.01 11.34
CA TYR A 82 -5.22 10.89 11.93
C TYR A 82 -5.57 12.02 12.90
N ARG A 83 -4.64 12.94 13.19
CA ARG A 83 -4.86 14.07 14.09
C ARG A 83 -5.53 15.22 13.35
N ILE A 84 -6.81 15.02 13.04
CA ILE A 84 -7.65 15.91 12.20
C ILE A 84 -8.64 16.77 12.99
N ASN A 85 -8.77 16.53 14.29
CA ASN A 85 -9.67 17.27 15.20
C ASN A 85 -8.90 18.08 16.27
N ASP A 86 -7.57 18.13 16.19
CA ASP A 86 -6.76 18.89 17.14
C ASP A 86 -6.69 20.36 16.73
N THR A 87 -7.27 21.23 17.55
CA THR A 87 -7.31 22.68 17.31
C THR A 87 -5.95 23.37 17.36
N ARG A 88 -4.90 22.68 17.83
CA ARG A 88 -3.51 23.16 17.84
C ARG A 88 -2.80 22.96 16.50
N VAL A 89 -3.36 22.14 15.61
CA VAL A 89 -2.78 21.88 14.28
C VAL A 89 -3.17 23.01 13.32
N PRO A 90 -2.24 23.56 12.52
CA PRO A 90 -2.58 24.58 11.54
C PRO A 90 -3.70 24.14 10.59
N ASN A 91 -4.64 25.05 10.31
CA ASN A 91 -5.83 24.75 9.50
C ASN A 91 -5.51 24.17 8.12
N TYR A 92 -4.43 24.63 7.47
CA TYR A 92 -4.02 24.12 6.17
C TYR A 92 -3.64 22.63 6.26
N LEU A 93 -2.93 22.23 7.32
CA LEU A 93 -2.47 20.87 7.54
C LEU A 93 -3.63 19.95 7.90
N THR A 94 -4.56 20.42 8.74
CA THR A 94 -5.80 19.69 9.05
C THR A 94 -6.63 19.44 7.80
N ARG A 95 -6.81 20.46 6.94
CA ARG A 95 -7.53 20.32 5.67
C ARG A 95 -6.86 19.29 4.76
N GLU A 96 -5.54 19.36 4.62
CA GLU A 96 -4.78 18.45 3.76
C GLU A 96 -4.85 17.00 4.25
N ARG A 97 -4.72 16.77 5.57
CA ARG A 97 -4.89 15.43 6.16
C ARG A 97 -6.29 14.86 5.91
N LYS A 98 -7.34 15.66 6.09
CA LYS A 98 -8.73 15.24 5.79
C LYS A 98 -8.89 14.88 4.31
N ARG A 99 -8.30 15.66 3.41
CA ARG A 99 -8.29 15.38 1.97
C ARG A 99 -7.62 14.05 1.67
N VAL A 100 -6.41 13.82 2.19
CA VAL A 100 -5.65 12.57 2.01
C VAL A 100 -6.47 11.36 2.49
N LEU A 101 -7.06 11.44 3.68
CA LEU A 101 -7.90 10.37 4.23
C LEU A 101 -9.12 10.09 3.34
N ALA A 102 -9.83 11.14 2.90
CA ALA A 102 -11.00 11.01 2.06
C ALA A 102 -10.67 10.44 0.67
N GLU A 103 -9.58 10.87 0.04
CA GLU A 103 -9.13 10.34 -1.25
C GLU A 103 -8.68 8.88 -1.16
N ALA A 104 -7.91 8.53 -0.12
CA ALA A 104 -7.51 7.15 0.13
C ALA A 104 -8.73 6.25 0.39
N TRP A 105 -9.74 6.75 1.09
CA TRP A 105 -11.00 6.02 1.32
C TRP A 105 -11.75 5.75 0.02
N ALA A 106 -11.95 6.78 -0.80
CA ALA A 106 -12.60 6.66 -2.10
C ALA A 106 -11.83 5.68 -3.02
N GLY A 107 -10.50 5.81 -3.08
CA GLY A 107 -9.63 4.91 -3.83
C GLY A 107 -9.68 3.46 -3.34
N THR A 108 -9.84 3.25 -2.02
CA THR A 108 -10.00 1.92 -1.43
C THR A 108 -11.30 1.28 -1.90
N ILE A 109 -12.41 2.02 -1.83
CA ILE A 109 -13.71 1.55 -2.32
C ILE A 109 -13.63 1.21 -3.81
N GLU A 110 -13.02 2.08 -4.62
CA GLU A 110 -12.88 1.86 -6.06
C GLU A 110 -12.06 0.60 -6.37
N THR A 111 -10.95 0.40 -5.65
CA THR A 111 -10.06 -0.75 -5.82
C THR A 111 -10.79 -2.05 -5.46
N LEU A 112 -11.50 -2.07 -4.34
CA LEU A 112 -12.30 -3.21 -3.91
C LEU A 112 -13.44 -3.52 -4.88
N ALA A 113 -14.12 -2.50 -5.40
CA ALA A 113 -15.15 -2.65 -6.42
C ALA A 113 -14.59 -3.23 -7.73
N ALA A 114 -13.40 -2.80 -8.15
CA ALA A 114 -12.73 -3.34 -9.33
C ALA A 114 -12.38 -4.82 -9.13
N HIS A 115 -11.79 -5.19 -8.00
CA HIS A 115 -11.48 -6.59 -7.67
C HIS A 115 -12.72 -7.47 -7.60
N ALA A 116 -13.82 -6.96 -7.04
CA ALA A 116 -15.09 -7.67 -7.00
C ALA A 116 -15.70 -7.82 -8.41
N ALA A 117 -15.68 -6.78 -9.24
CA ALA A 117 -16.14 -6.85 -10.62
C ALA A 117 -15.34 -7.86 -11.46
N ASP A 118 -14.01 -7.94 -11.26
CA ASP A 118 -13.16 -8.94 -11.91
C ASP A 118 -13.58 -10.37 -11.57
N ARG A 119 -13.99 -10.62 -10.32
CA ARG A 119 -14.53 -11.92 -9.91
C ARG A 119 -15.87 -12.21 -10.58
N VAL A 120 -16.78 -11.23 -10.61
CA VAL A 120 -18.12 -11.38 -11.23
C VAL A 120 -18.03 -11.73 -12.72
N VAL A 121 -17.09 -11.10 -13.45
CA VAL A 121 -16.90 -11.41 -14.88
C VAL A 121 -16.04 -12.65 -15.13
N GLY A 122 -15.63 -13.36 -14.07
CA GLY A 122 -14.80 -14.55 -14.18
C GLY A 122 -13.44 -14.24 -14.81
N TYR A 123 -12.83 -13.08 -14.52
CA TYR A 123 -11.52 -12.71 -15.06
C TYR A 123 -10.46 -13.80 -14.80
N ASP A 124 -10.53 -14.45 -13.64
CA ASP A 124 -9.72 -15.61 -13.30
C ASP A 124 -9.87 -16.79 -14.27
N GLN A 125 -11.00 -16.94 -14.95
CA GLN A 125 -11.26 -18.01 -15.91
C GLN A 125 -10.72 -17.70 -17.31
N LEU A 126 -10.57 -16.41 -17.66
CA LEU A 126 -10.02 -15.99 -18.97
C LEU A 126 -8.60 -16.53 -19.21
N ALA A 127 -7.84 -16.72 -18.13
CA ALA A 127 -6.49 -17.26 -18.13
C ALA A 127 -6.40 -18.67 -17.51
N ALA A 128 -7.47 -19.46 -17.57
CA ALA A 128 -7.50 -20.79 -16.93
C ALA A 128 -6.43 -21.77 -17.49
N HIS A 129 -6.00 -21.56 -18.73
CA HIS A 129 -4.99 -22.37 -19.41
C HIS A 129 -3.55 -21.87 -19.21
N LEU A 130 -3.36 -20.72 -18.54
CA LEU A 130 -2.04 -20.12 -18.33
C LEU A 130 -1.49 -20.47 -16.94
N ILE A 131 -0.16 -20.56 -16.86
CA ILE A 131 0.54 -20.57 -15.57
C ILE A 131 0.29 -19.24 -14.87
N LYS A 132 -0.38 -19.29 -13.72
CA LYS A 132 -0.66 -18.11 -12.92
C LYS A 132 0.51 -17.84 -11.98
N LEU A 133 1.20 -16.73 -12.18
CA LEU A 133 2.15 -16.20 -11.22
C LEU A 133 1.38 -15.58 -10.05
N ARG A 134 1.64 -16.03 -8.82
CA ARG A 134 1.00 -15.50 -7.60
C ARG A 134 2.04 -15.24 -6.52
N SER A 135 1.76 -14.22 -5.72
CA SER A 135 2.54 -13.82 -4.57
C SER A 135 1.58 -13.54 -3.41
N PRO A 136 1.55 -14.36 -2.35
CA PRO A 136 2.26 -15.64 -2.19
C PRO A 136 1.65 -16.79 -3.04
N ALA A 137 2.42 -17.83 -3.33
CA ALA A 137 1.91 -19.05 -3.97
C ALA A 137 1.24 -20.00 -2.99
N THR A 138 -0.02 -19.73 -2.69
CA THR A 138 -0.83 -20.59 -1.81
C THR A 138 -1.82 -21.47 -2.59
N ARG A 139 -1.87 -21.38 -3.93
CA ARG A 139 -2.91 -22.04 -4.74
C ARG A 139 -2.35 -23.08 -5.70
N LYS A 140 -2.97 -24.27 -5.69
CA LYS A 140 -2.72 -25.36 -6.65
C LYS A 140 -2.88 -24.84 -8.09
N GLY A 141 -1.92 -25.14 -8.96
CA GLY A 141 -1.88 -24.67 -10.35
C GLY A 141 -1.35 -23.24 -10.54
N SER A 142 -0.74 -22.65 -9.51
CA SER A 142 -0.04 -21.37 -9.61
C SER A 142 1.45 -21.53 -9.30
N PHE A 143 2.30 -20.72 -9.93
CA PHE A 143 3.71 -20.61 -9.59
C PHE A 143 3.94 -19.44 -8.65
N GLY A 144 4.72 -19.70 -7.60
CA GLY A 144 5.12 -18.69 -6.63
C GLY A 144 6.16 -17.76 -7.18
N VAL A 145 5.86 -16.47 -7.13
CA VAL A 145 6.86 -15.44 -7.37
C VAL A 145 7.11 -14.74 -6.04
N GLY A 146 8.35 -14.86 -5.54
CA GLY A 146 8.86 -13.93 -4.54
C GLY A 146 9.52 -12.78 -5.28
N TYR A 147 9.27 -11.56 -4.82
CA TYR A 147 9.93 -10.36 -5.30
C TYR A 147 11.25 -10.15 -4.54
N LEU A 148 11.70 -8.90 -4.42
CA LEU A 148 13.00 -8.53 -3.88
C LEU A 148 13.29 -9.22 -2.52
N GLY A 149 14.36 -10.02 -2.46
CA GLY A 149 14.79 -10.78 -1.27
C GLY A 149 13.85 -11.90 -0.87
N GLY A 150 13.00 -12.37 -1.79
CA GLY A 150 12.04 -13.44 -1.56
C GLY A 150 10.70 -12.98 -1.00
N GLU A 151 10.47 -11.67 -0.91
CA GLU A 151 9.28 -11.12 -0.29
C GLU A 151 8.01 -11.38 -1.10
N ASN A 152 6.91 -11.66 -0.42
CA ASN A 152 5.63 -12.00 -1.06
C ASN A 152 4.78 -10.76 -1.39
N GLY A 153 5.33 -9.54 -1.25
CA GLY A 153 4.63 -8.32 -1.61
C GLY A 153 5.03 -7.80 -2.98
N VAL A 154 4.08 -7.19 -3.68
CA VAL A 154 4.28 -6.62 -5.01
C VAL A 154 5.22 -5.41 -4.99
N PRO A 155 6.03 -5.20 -6.04
CA PRO A 155 7.13 -4.24 -6.03
C PRO A 155 6.67 -2.78 -6.02
N TRP A 156 5.44 -2.47 -6.42
CA TRP A 156 4.91 -1.10 -6.41
C TRP A 156 4.34 -0.67 -5.04
N HIS A 157 4.23 -1.58 -4.07
CA HIS A 157 3.84 -1.25 -2.68
C HIS A 157 5.01 -1.32 -1.69
N ARG A 158 6.21 -1.66 -2.18
CA ARG A 158 7.39 -1.92 -1.34
C ARG A 158 8.62 -1.22 -1.90
N THR A 159 9.60 -1.01 -1.04
CA THR A 159 10.93 -0.52 -1.40
C THR A 159 11.99 -1.50 -0.92
N GLY A 160 13.18 -1.44 -1.53
CA GLY A 160 14.31 -2.23 -1.08
C GLY A 160 14.82 -1.77 0.27
N ALA A 161 15.19 -2.71 1.13
CA ALA A 161 15.86 -2.50 2.39
C ALA A 161 17.17 -3.30 2.39
N LEU A 162 18.28 -2.64 2.71
CA LEU A 162 19.61 -3.24 2.81
C LEU A 162 20.05 -3.29 4.27
N VAL A 163 20.23 -4.51 4.79
CA VAL A 163 20.69 -4.79 6.16
C VAL A 163 21.77 -5.86 6.11
N ASP A 164 22.94 -5.58 6.69
CA ASP A 164 24.08 -6.51 6.76
C ASP A 164 24.47 -7.12 5.41
N GLY A 165 24.41 -6.29 4.35
CA GLY A 165 24.71 -6.69 2.98
C GLY A 165 23.59 -7.46 2.27
N ASN A 166 22.45 -7.73 2.93
CA ASN A 166 21.33 -8.43 2.33
C ASN A 166 20.19 -7.48 1.95
N VAL A 167 19.70 -7.61 0.72
CA VAL A 167 18.54 -6.88 0.20
C VAL A 167 17.27 -7.68 0.39
N SER A 168 16.25 -7.04 0.98
CA SER A 168 14.87 -7.51 1.03
C SER A 168 13.90 -6.38 0.69
N GLY A 169 12.61 -6.66 0.56
CA GLY A 169 11.59 -5.66 0.23
C GLY A 169 10.54 -5.49 1.32
N ASP A 170 10.30 -4.27 1.78
CA ASP A 170 9.26 -3.99 2.78
C ASP A 170 8.51 -2.69 2.45
N MET A 171 7.42 -2.42 3.17
CA MET A 171 6.66 -1.18 3.02
C MET A 171 7.51 0.00 3.51
N GLY A 172 7.66 1.03 2.68
CA GLY A 172 8.52 2.18 3.00
C GLY A 172 8.18 2.86 4.33
N PHE A 173 6.88 2.94 4.68
CA PHE A 173 6.46 3.53 5.94
C PHE A 173 6.86 2.69 7.16
N GLU A 174 6.82 1.35 7.08
CA GLU A 174 7.29 0.47 8.16
C GLU A 174 8.79 0.60 8.35
N LEU A 175 9.54 0.66 7.24
CA LEU A 175 10.99 0.89 7.29
C LEU A 175 11.32 2.22 7.96
N MET A 176 10.65 3.31 7.59
CA MET A 176 10.83 4.62 8.25
C MET A 176 10.49 4.55 9.74
N ARG A 177 9.38 3.89 10.11
CA ARG A 177 8.99 3.69 11.52
C ARG A 177 10.04 2.91 12.30
N ASN A 178 10.71 1.96 11.65
CA ASN A 178 11.76 1.13 12.22
C ASN A 178 13.17 1.77 12.13
N GLY A 179 13.26 3.07 11.86
CA GLY A 179 14.54 3.79 11.88
C GLY A 179 15.41 3.57 10.64
N PHE A 180 14.81 3.19 9.51
CA PHE A 180 15.49 3.18 8.24
C PHE A 180 15.41 4.54 7.56
N SER A 181 16.43 4.86 6.78
CA SER A 181 16.55 6.11 6.03
C SER A 181 16.75 5.82 4.54
N PRO A 182 16.19 6.67 3.66
CA PRO A 182 16.34 6.51 2.22
C PRO A 182 17.78 6.77 1.78
N VAL A 183 18.24 5.94 0.85
CA VAL A 183 19.49 6.10 0.11
C VAL A 183 19.13 6.60 -1.28
N TYR A 184 19.66 7.74 -1.65
CA TYR A 184 19.38 8.35 -2.95
C TYR A 184 20.37 7.85 -3.99
N SER A 185 19.88 7.60 -5.21
CA SER A 185 20.74 7.23 -6.32
C SER A 185 21.20 8.48 -7.07
N ASP A 186 22.51 8.62 -7.25
CA ASP A 186 23.12 9.65 -8.09
C ASP A 186 22.79 9.45 -9.59
N VAL A 187 22.38 8.23 -9.98
CA VAL A 187 21.98 7.90 -11.36
C VAL A 187 20.51 8.22 -11.61
N LEU A 188 19.65 8.01 -10.61
CA LEU A 188 18.20 8.27 -10.70
C LEU A 188 17.84 9.71 -10.33
N SER A 189 18.75 10.43 -9.68
CA SER A 189 18.61 11.86 -9.46
C SER A 189 19.12 12.59 -10.71
N PRO A 190 18.27 13.34 -11.45
CA PRO A 190 18.75 14.13 -12.57
C PRO A 190 19.77 15.16 -12.03
N GLY A 191 20.76 15.54 -12.84
CA GLY A 191 21.95 16.27 -12.42
C GLY A 191 21.75 17.64 -11.71
N PRO A 192 22.79 18.49 -11.67
CA PRO A 192 22.77 19.74 -10.91
C PRO A 192 21.56 20.62 -11.28
N GLY A 193 20.63 20.79 -10.34
CA GLY A 193 19.39 21.58 -10.53
C GLY A 193 18.07 20.79 -10.42
N ALA A 194 18.10 19.46 -10.32
CA ALA A 194 16.90 18.70 -10.03
C ALA A 194 16.40 18.99 -8.61
N LYS A 195 15.15 19.45 -8.50
CA LYS A 195 14.49 19.76 -7.21
C LYS A 195 14.19 18.52 -6.37
N GLN A 196 14.30 17.31 -6.94
CA GLN A 196 13.86 16.08 -6.29
C GLN A 196 14.88 14.96 -6.48
N ARG A 197 15.47 14.52 -5.36
CA ARG A 197 16.31 13.32 -5.32
C ARG A 197 15.42 12.08 -5.31
N GLN A 198 15.75 11.08 -6.12
CA GLN A 198 14.98 9.83 -6.13
C GLN A 198 15.58 8.80 -5.16
N PRO A 199 14.82 8.35 -4.15
CA PRO A 199 15.26 7.28 -3.26
C PRO A 199 15.34 5.97 -4.05
N PHE A 200 16.40 5.20 -3.83
CA PHE A 200 16.66 3.94 -4.52
C PHE A 200 16.36 2.72 -3.63
N PHE A 201 16.76 2.77 -2.36
CA PHE A 201 16.45 1.78 -1.33
C PHE A 201 16.60 2.43 0.06
N MET A 202 16.39 1.67 1.12
CA MET A 202 16.51 2.13 2.50
C MET A 202 17.55 1.31 3.27
N VAL A 203 18.20 1.92 4.26
CA VAL A 203 19.15 1.27 5.18
C VAL A 203 18.83 1.67 6.62
N PRO A 204 19.25 0.90 7.65
CA PRO A 204 19.23 1.40 9.03
C PRO A 204 19.97 2.73 9.11
N ALA A 205 19.44 3.72 9.83
CA ALA A 205 20.06 5.04 9.93
C ALA A 205 21.52 4.99 10.43
N ALA A 206 21.84 4.01 11.28
CA ALA A 206 23.20 3.74 11.76
C ALA A 206 24.21 3.33 10.68
N ALA A 207 23.73 2.89 9.50
CA ALA A 207 24.58 2.54 8.35
C ALA A 207 24.89 3.75 7.45
N LEU A 208 24.38 4.94 7.77
CA LEU A 208 24.65 6.18 7.06
C LEU A 208 25.75 6.99 7.75
N ASN A 209 26.73 7.42 6.96
CA ASN A 209 27.74 8.39 7.35
C ASN A 209 27.52 9.68 6.55
N ALA A 210 27.14 10.77 7.23
CA ALA A 210 26.81 12.05 6.59
C ALA A 210 25.78 11.92 5.42
N GLY A 211 24.80 11.01 5.58
CA GLY A 211 23.77 10.75 4.57
C GLY A 211 24.22 9.87 3.40
N THR A 212 25.43 9.29 3.47
CA THR A 212 25.96 8.36 2.47
C THR A 212 26.13 6.95 3.05
N VAL A 213 25.84 5.93 2.25
CA VAL A 213 26.07 4.54 2.63
C VAL A 213 27.54 4.18 2.39
N ASP A 214 28.12 3.41 3.30
CA ASP A 214 29.45 2.83 3.11
C ASP A 214 29.55 2.03 1.79
N ARG A 215 30.54 2.36 0.95
CA ARG A 215 30.79 1.65 -0.31
C ARG A 215 31.09 0.17 -0.11
N GLN A 216 31.67 -0.22 1.03
CA GLN A 216 31.92 -1.62 1.35
C GLN A 216 30.62 -2.39 1.58
N LEU A 217 29.60 -1.75 2.18
CA LEU A 217 28.27 -2.32 2.33
C LEU A 217 27.59 -2.49 0.96
N LEU A 218 27.74 -1.51 0.07
CA LEU A 218 27.20 -1.57 -1.29
C LEU A 218 27.87 -2.66 -2.15
N SER A 219 29.19 -2.81 -2.05
CA SER A 219 29.94 -3.81 -2.83
C SER A 219 29.65 -5.25 -2.36
N GLY A 220 29.25 -5.42 -1.11
CA GLY A 220 28.83 -6.71 -0.54
C GLY A 220 27.34 -7.02 -0.72
N MET A 221 26.59 -6.18 -1.43
CA MET A 221 25.14 -6.30 -1.56
C MET A 221 24.76 -7.60 -2.28
N ARG A 222 23.89 -8.38 -1.64
CA ARG A 222 23.34 -9.62 -2.17
C ARG A 222 21.86 -9.73 -1.87
N MET A 223 21.13 -10.43 -2.72
CA MET A 223 19.74 -10.77 -2.43
C MET A 223 19.68 -11.66 -1.17
N ARG A 224 18.76 -11.36 -0.25
CA ARG A 224 18.48 -12.26 0.87
C ARG A 224 18.11 -13.64 0.30
N LYS A 225 18.81 -14.67 0.76
CA LYS A 225 18.47 -16.06 0.42
C LYS A 225 17.21 -16.45 1.19
N LYS A 226 16.24 -17.05 0.49
CA LYS A 226 15.13 -17.77 1.14
C LYS A 226 15.65 -19.04 1.79
#